data_AF-A0A8J1YNL3-F1
#
_entry.id   AF-A0A8J1YNL3-F1
#
_cell.length_a   1.000
_cell.length_b   1.000
_cell.length_c   1.000
_cell.angle_alpha   90.00
_cell.angle_beta   90.00
_cell.angle_gamma   90.00
#
_symmetry.space_group_name_H-M   'P 1'
#
loop_
_entity.id
_entity.type
_entity.pdbx_description
1 polymer ?
#
loop_
_entity_poly.entity_id
_entity_poly.type
_entity_poly.pdbx_seq_one_letter_code
_entity_poly.pdbx_strand_id
1 'polypeptide(L)'
;MYRAEVPSGASTGVYEAVELRDKGKDYGGKGVSKAINNVNDVIAKALIESKLPVSSQKEIDDLLIKLDGTDNKGKLGANAILGVSMAVSEAAAAEKGEPLYAYLASLAGVQKPYVMPCPAFNVINGGSHAGNALAYQEFMLLPTGATSFTEAMKMGTEVYHTLKKVITKQYGQDAANVGDEGGFAPNVSSAEEALELLTEAIKEAGYPGKIQIGMDVASSEFYKEGKYDLDFKNPKSDPSKWLTGSQLAEIYNGYFQKFDICTIEDPFDQDDWEAWSAFNQSIKVQNVGDDLLVTNPLRIKTAIEKKACNALLLKINQIGTISESIQAVQLAQSSGWGVMTSHRSGETESTYIADLAVGLRTGQIKTGAPCRSERVAKYNQLLRIEEQLGDNFIFAGAKEMSATGDRSDTEKSASAAPPEPWVAWPALEQLMNDFAKSTGLGQQGKGSLDQSDNPVFLCVNYGRFDAEDSSHHDRVSQVGISLSNDLSPDQSQQVVSHQLGLSARIVTNSSRKNACMTRCDKKTLQESRDAFGLDSGPSVSQVGSQPSAEDGPFSSLGVLTLDDLKNLDSIAKFVVEKRTNGEAVSPEGIVAQD
;
A
#
# COMPACT_ATOMS: atom_id res chain seq x y z
N MET A 1 -5.35 -18.73 -25.06
CA MET A 1 -6.01 -17.40 -25.06
C MET A 1 -6.30 -17.08 -23.61
N TYR A 2 -5.83 -15.96 -23.10
CA TYR A 2 -6.08 -15.46 -21.75
C TYR A 2 -7.10 -14.33 -21.85
N ARG A 3 -7.99 -14.20 -20.85
CA ARG A 3 -9.16 -13.32 -20.95
C ARG A 3 -9.40 -12.63 -19.62
N ALA A 4 -9.53 -11.32 -19.66
CA ALA A 4 -10.01 -10.54 -18.54
C ALA A 4 -11.33 -9.85 -18.90
N GLU A 5 -12.15 -9.62 -17.88
CA GLU A 5 -13.43 -8.91 -17.97
C GLU A 5 -13.38 -7.82 -16.89
N VAL A 6 -13.73 -6.59 -17.27
CA VAL A 6 -13.62 -5.43 -16.37
C VAL A 6 -14.97 -5.14 -15.73
N PRO A 7 -15.07 -5.05 -14.39
CA PRO A 7 -16.32 -4.74 -13.70
C PRO A 7 -16.67 -3.23 -13.78
N SER A 8 -17.90 -2.89 -13.40
CA SER A 8 -18.48 -1.54 -13.41
C SER A 8 -19.12 -1.22 -12.06
N GLY A 9 -18.93 0.01 -11.56
CA GLY A 9 -19.66 0.50 -10.38
C GLY A 9 -21.03 1.10 -10.68
N ALA A 10 -21.85 1.26 -9.64
CA ALA A 10 -23.10 2.03 -9.66
C ALA A 10 -22.94 3.35 -8.88
N SER A 11 -22.49 3.27 -7.62
CA SER A 11 -21.84 4.39 -6.92
C SER A 11 -20.37 4.46 -7.37
N THR A 12 -19.97 5.63 -7.86
CA THR A 12 -18.61 5.87 -8.33
C THR A 12 -18.11 7.15 -7.69
N GLY A 13 -17.07 7.05 -6.87
CA GLY A 13 -16.38 8.21 -6.32
C GLY A 13 -15.91 9.14 -7.44
N VAL A 14 -15.96 10.45 -7.19
CA VAL A 14 -15.69 11.46 -8.24
C VAL A 14 -14.23 11.47 -8.70
N TYR A 15 -13.35 10.82 -7.93
CA TYR A 15 -11.91 10.74 -8.16
C TYR A 15 -11.47 9.41 -8.81
N GLU A 16 -12.40 8.50 -9.15
CA GLU A 16 -12.07 7.25 -9.85
C GLU A 16 -11.44 7.50 -11.23
N ALA A 17 -10.59 6.57 -11.67
CA ALA A 17 -10.18 6.49 -13.06
C ALA A 17 -11.40 6.29 -13.97
N VAL A 18 -11.36 6.87 -15.17
CA VAL A 18 -12.55 7.03 -16.00
C VAL A 18 -12.91 5.72 -16.69
N GLU A 19 -14.11 5.20 -16.40
CA GLU A 19 -14.76 4.21 -17.25
C GLU A 19 -15.26 4.87 -18.54
N LEU A 20 -14.68 4.53 -19.69
CA LEU A 20 -15.05 5.15 -20.96
C LEU A 20 -16.32 4.50 -21.54
N ARG A 21 -17.40 5.29 -21.56
CA ARG A 21 -18.70 4.95 -22.17
C ARG A 21 -18.95 5.73 -23.46
N ASP A 22 -19.74 5.14 -24.36
CA ASP A 22 -20.04 5.71 -25.67
C ASP A 22 -20.93 6.96 -25.60
N LYS A 23 -21.83 7.03 -24.61
CA LYS A 23 -22.83 8.11 -24.40
C LYS A 23 -23.81 8.31 -25.57
N GLY A 24 -23.99 7.27 -26.40
CA GLY A 24 -24.92 7.23 -27.54
C GLY A 24 -26.32 6.71 -27.18
N LYS A 25 -27.09 6.23 -28.17
CA LYS A 25 -28.39 5.60 -27.94
C LYS A 25 -28.28 4.12 -27.57
N ASP A 26 -27.28 3.45 -28.12
CA ASP A 26 -27.11 2.01 -27.94
C ASP A 26 -26.82 1.66 -26.48
N TYR A 27 -27.38 0.53 -26.03
CA TYR A 27 -27.28 0.06 -24.64
C TYR A 27 -27.67 1.12 -23.59
N GLY A 28 -28.60 2.02 -23.93
CA GLY A 28 -29.01 3.12 -23.05
C GLY A 28 -27.88 4.11 -22.75
N GLY A 29 -26.94 4.29 -23.70
CA GLY A 29 -25.77 5.16 -23.55
C GLY A 29 -24.57 4.51 -22.85
N LYS A 30 -24.71 3.24 -22.42
CA LYS A 30 -23.69 2.49 -21.67
C LYS A 30 -22.81 1.60 -22.55
N GLY A 31 -22.87 1.75 -23.88
CA GLY A 31 -21.96 1.08 -24.81
C GLY A 31 -20.48 1.37 -24.48
N VAL A 32 -19.60 0.45 -24.87
CA VAL A 32 -18.14 0.53 -24.62
C VAL A 32 -17.33 0.36 -25.92
N SER A 33 -17.93 0.60 -27.08
CA SER A 33 -17.26 0.42 -28.38
C SER A 33 -16.03 1.31 -28.51
N LYS A 34 -16.03 2.52 -27.93
CA LYS A 34 -14.83 3.38 -27.89
C LYS A 34 -13.68 2.73 -27.12
N ALA A 35 -13.95 2.18 -25.93
CA ALA A 35 -12.93 1.49 -25.13
C ALA A 35 -12.39 0.25 -25.86
N ILE A 36 -13.27 -0.54 -26.50
CA ILE A 36 -12.89 -1.70 -27.31
C ILE A 36 -11.99 -1.28 -28.49
N ASN A 37 -12.35 -0.21 -29.20
CA ASN A 37 -11.54 0.30 -30.31
C ASN A 37 -10.17 0.82 -29.81
N ASN A 38 -10.12 1.46 -28.64
CA ASN A 38 -8.84 1.85 -28.03
C ASN A 38 -7.95 0.63 -27.73
N VAL A 39 -8.53 -0.49 -27.29
CA VAL A 39 -7.78 -1.75 -27.14
C VAL A 39 -7.26 -2.24 -28.49
N ASN A 40 -8.14 -2.38 -29.49
CA ASN A 40 -7.81 -3.02 -30.76
C ASN A 40 -6.87 -2.19 -31.65
N ASP A 41 -7.12 -0.88 -31.73
CA ASP A 41 -6.49 0.00 -32.73
C ASP A 41 -5.27 0.74 -32.18
N VAL A 42 -5.20 0.93 -30.85
CA VAL A 42 -4.17 1.75 -30.19
C VAL A 42 -3.29 0.90 -29.27
N ILE A 43 -3.88 0.30 -28.24
CA ILE A 43 -3.13 -0.45 -27.21
C ILE A 43 -2.47 -1.69 -27.81
N ALA A 44 -3.22 -2.51 -28.56
CA ALA A 44 -2.71 -3.76 -29.13
C ALA A 44 -1.49 -3.51 -30.02
N LYS A 45 -1.54 -2.47 -30.87
CA LYS A 45 -0.41 -2.09 -31.71
C LYS A 45 0.81 -1.73 -30.87
N ALA A 46 0.67 -0.82 -29.90
CA ALA A 46 1.78 -0.34 -29.07
C ALA A 46 2.40 -1.47 -28.23
N LEU A 47 1.56 -2.35 -27.66
CA LEU A 47 2.01 -3.47 -26.83
C LEU A 47 2.74 -4.55 -27.64
N ILE A 48 2.26 -4.87 -28.85
CA ILE A 48 2.94 -5.82 -29.74
C ILE A 48 4.27 -5.24 -30.24
N GLU A 49 4.29 -3.96 -30.61
CA GLU A 49 5.49 -3.27 -31.11
C GLU A 49 6.56 -3.12 -30.02
N SER A 50 6.17 -2.98 -28.75
CA SER A 50 7.12 -2.86 -27.63
C SER A 50 7.94 -4.12 -27.40
N LYS A 51 7.41 -5.29 -27.78
CA LYS A 51 8.02 -6.63 -27.55
C LYS A 51 8.38 -6.89 -26.09
N LEU A 52 7.70 -6.23 -25.16
CA LEU A 52 7.89 -6.47 -23.74
C LEU A 52 7.49 -7.91 -23.41
N PRO A 53 8.30 -8.64 -22.60
CA PRO A 53 7.90 -9.93 -22.08
C PRO A 53 6.60 -9.80 -21.30
N VAL A 54 5.71 -10.78 -21.42
CA VAL A 54 4.42 -10.74 -20.69
C VAL A 54 4.61 -10.76 -19.17
N SER A 55 5.74 -11.27 -18.69
CA SER A 55 6.14 -11.25 -17.29
C SER A 55 6.55 -9.87 -16.74
N SER A 56 6.75 -8.88 -17.61
CA SER A 56 7.10 -7.48 -17.27
C SER A 56 5.85 -6.64 -16.98
N GLN A 57 5.06 -7.04 -15.98
CA GLN A 57 3.78 -6.41 -15.64
C GLN A 57 3.92 -4.89 -15.44
N LYS A 58 4.96 -4.46 -14.71
CA LYS A 58 5.18 -3.05 -14.40
C LYS A 58 5.47 -2.24 -15.67
N GLU A 59 6.37 -2.71 -16.50
CA GLU A 59 6.75 -2.03 -17.73
C GLU A 59 5.58 -1.97 -18.73
N ILE A 60 4.76 -3.01 -18.77
CA ILE A 60 3.53 -3.03 -19.57
C ILE A 60 2.52 -2.03 -19.03
N ASP A 61 2.26 -2.01 -17.73
CA ASP A 61 1.33 -1.04 -17.13
C ASP A 61 1.83 0.40 -17.29
N ASP A 62 3.14 0.65 -17.10
CA ASP A 62 3.76 1.96 -17.34
C ASP A 62 3.59 2.41 -18.81
N LEU A 63 3.73 1.49 -19.78
CA LEU A 63 3.47 1.75 -21.19
C LEU A 63 2.00 2.13 -21.43
N LEU A 64 1.05 1.41 -20.83
CA LEU A 64 -0.38 1.69 -20.96
C LEU A 64 -0.75 3.06 -20.38
N ILE A 65 -0.23 3.38 -19.19
CA ILE A 65 -0.42 4.67 -18.52
C ILE A 65 0.16 5.79 -19.39
N LYS A 66 1.37 5.62 -19.93
CA LYS A 66 2.01 6.61 -20.81
C LYS A 66 1.27 6.80 -22.13
N LEU A 67 0.72 5.72 -22.71
CA LEU A 67 -0.02 5.76 -23.96
C LEU A 67 -1.34 6.54 -23.83
N ASP A 68 -1.99 6.39 -22.67
CA ASP A 68 -3.11 7.23 -22.28
C ASP A 68 -2.66 8.68 -22.05
N GLY A 69 -1.71 8.89 -21.13
CA GLY A 69 -1.12 10.21 -20.87
C GLY A 69 -2.03 11.18 -20.11
N THR A 70 -3.11 10.70 -19.48
CA THR A 70 -3.96 11.49 -18.59
C THR A 70 -3.94 10.91 -17.16
N ASP A 71 -4.08 11.78 -16.16
CA ASP A 71 -4.00 11.37 -14.74
C ASP A 71 -5.10 10.38 -14.35
N ASN A 72 -6.27 10.46 -15.00
CA ASN A 72 -7.45 9.65 -14.69
C ASN A 72 -7.76 8.59 -15.77
N LYS A 73 -6.82 8.31 -16.68
CA LYS A 73 -6.99 7.31 -17.75
C LYS A 73 -8.18 7.61 -18.69
N GLY A 74 -8.55 8.88 -18.82
CA GLY A 74 -9.74 9.34 -19.55
C GLY A 74 -9.64 9.33 -21.06
N LYS A 75 -8.44 9.19 -21.64
CA LYS A 75 -8.26 9.19 -23.10
C LYS A 75 -8.56 7.82 -23.70
N LEU A 76 -7.98 6.76 -23.14
CA LEU A 76 -8.18 5.38 -23.57
C LEU A 76 -9.32 4.70 -22.80
N GLY A 77 -9.56 5.13 -21.56
CA GLY A 77 -10.49 4.52 -20.63
C GLY A 77 -9.79 3.53 -19.71
N ALA A 78 -10.01 3.67 -18.40
CA ALA A 78 -9.51 2.73 -17.40
C ALA A 78 -10.01 1.30 -17.66
N ASN A 79 -11.21 1.16 -18.22
CA ASN A 79 -11.77 -0.12 -18.65
C ASN A 79 -11.06 -0.77 -19.85
N ALA A 80 -10.46 0.02 -20.74
CA ALA A 80 -9.61 -0.52 -21.81
C ALA A 80 -8.25 -0.98 -21.25
N ILE A 81 -7.64 -0.14 -20.41
CA ILE A 81 -6.30 -0.37 -19.84
C ILE A 81 -6.31 -1.56 -18.89
N LEU A 82 -7.25 -1.60 -17.95
CA LEU A 82 -7.31 -2.65 -16.94
C LEU A 82 -7.52 -4.04 -17.56
N GLY A 83 -8.36 -4.14 -18.61
CA GLY A 83 -8.59 -5.41 -19.29
C GLY A 83 -7.30 -6.00 -19.87
N VAL A 84 -6.43 -5.16 -20.43
CA VAL A 84 -5.11 -5.59 -20.92
C VAL A 84 -4.18 -5.92 -19.76
N SER A 85 -4.12 -5.08 -18.73
CA SER A 85 -3.30 -5.26 -17.53
C SER A 85 -3.56 -6.60 -16.83
N MET A 86 -4.84 -6.97 -16.65
CA MET A 86 -5.25 -8.25 -16.07
C MET A 86 -4.91 -9.43 -16.99
N ALA A 87 -5.23 -9.34 -18.28
CA ALA A 87 -4.97 -10.44 -19.23
C ALA A 87 -3.47 -10.75 -19.39
N VAL A 88 -2.62 -9.74 -19.26
CA VAL A 88 -1.15 -9.88 -19.22
C VAL A 88 -0.72 -10.70 -18.00
N SER A 89 -1.23 -10.40 -16.81
CA SER A 89 -0.89 -11.16 -15.61
C SER A 89 -1.32 -12.63 -15.68
N GLU A 90 -2.49 -12.91 -16.26
CA GLU A 90 -2.96 -14.29 -16.48
C GLU A 90 -2.05 -15.04 -17.46
N ALA A 91 -1.66 -14.36 -18.54
CA ALA A 91 -0.77 -14.92 -19.54
C ALA A 91 0.62 -15.20 -18.97
N ALA A 92 1.13 -14.32 -18.10
CA ALA A 92 2.42 -14.48 -17.43
C ALA A 92 2.42 -15.60 -16.39
N ALA A 93 1.35 -15.73 -15.60
CA ALA A 93 1.19 -16.83 -14.66
C ALA A 93 1.24 -18.18 -15.39
N ALA A 94 0.52 -18.27 -16.52
CA ALA A 94 0.51 -19.47 -17.34
C ALA A 94 1.84 -19.73 -18.08
N GLU A 95 2.56 -18.70 -18.53
CA GLU A 95 3.92 -18.83 -19.08
C GLU A 95 4.88 -19.46 -18.05
N LYS A 96 4.74 -19.07 -16.77
CA LYS A 96 5.52 -19.63 -15.67
C LYS A 96 5.02 -20.99 -15.16
N GLY A 97 3.85 -21.44 -15.62
CA GLY A 97 3.22 -22.68 -15.16
C GLY A 97 2.78 -22.64 -13.70
N GLU A 98 2.44 -21.46 -13.18
CA GLU A 98 1.98 -21.26 -11.79
C GLU A 98 0.54 -20.71 -11.73
N PRO A 99 -0.19 -20.95 -10.63
CA PRO A 99 -1.50 -20.32 -10.41
C PRO A 99 -1.41 -18.79 -10.35
N LEU A 100 -2.48 -18.10 -10.77
CA LEU A 100 -2.51 -16.64 -10.81
C LEU A 100 -2.23 -16.00 -9.43
N TYR A 101 -2.82 -16.50 -8.35
CA TYR A 101 -2.53 -15.99 -7.00
C TYR A 101 -1.03 -16.05 -6.63
N ALA A 102 -0.32 -17.08 -7.09
CA ALA A 102 1.12 -17.24 -6.82
C ALA A 102 1.95 -16.26 -7.64
N TYR A 103 1.58 -16.05 -8.92
CA TYR A 103 2.19 -15.04 -9.78
C TYR A 103 1.99 -13.62 -9.21
N LEU A 104 0.78 -13.29 -8.79
CA LEU A 104 0.46 -12.00 -8.17
C LEU A 104 1.21 -11.78 -6.86
N ALA A 105 1.38 -12.82 -6.04
CA ALA A 105 2.21 -12.76 -4.85
C ALA A 105 3.68 -12.50 -5.18
N SER A 106 4.23 -13.16 -6.20
CA SER A 106 5.59 -12.91 -6.68
C SER A 106 5.75 -11.47 -7.18
N LEU A 107 4.77 -10.93 -7.91
CA LEU A 107 4.80 -9.55 -8.37
C LEU A 107 4.77 -8.55 -7.21
N ALA A 108 3.98 -8.83 -6.17
CA ALA A 108 3.84 -7.96 -5.00
C ALA A 108 4.93 -8.16 -3.94
N GLY A 109 5.85 -9.12 -4.12
CA GLY A 109 6.88 -9.46 -3.14
C GLY A 109 6.33 -10.14 -1.87
N VAL A 110 5.12 -10.70 -1.94
CA VAL A 110 4.44 -11.34 -0.81
C VAL A 110 5.08 -12.70 -0.52
N GLN A 111 5.42 -12.91 0.76
CA GLN A 111 6.02 -14.16 1.23
C GLN A 111 4.95 -15.11 1.76
N LYS A 112 5.24 -16.42 1.67
CA LYS A 112 4.45 -17.48 2.28
C LYS A 112 4.52 -17.44 3.82
N PRO A 113 3.55 -18.02 4.56
CA PRO A 113 2.35 -18.68 4.07
C PRO A 113 1.36 -17.70 3.42
N TYR A 114 0.56 -18.20 2.47
CA TYR A 114 -0.55 -17.42 1.92
C TYR A 114 -1.64 -17.24 2.98
N VAL A 115 -2.44 -16.18 2.83
CA VAL A 115 -3.60 -15.94 3.69
C VAL A 115 -4.88 -16.05 2.89
N MET A 116 -5.77 -16.94 3.32
CA MET A 116 -7.13 -17.02 2.82
C MET A 116 -7.97 -15.89 3.47
N PRO A 117 -8.64 -15.05 2.68
CA PRO A 117 -9.33 -13.88 3.20
C PRO A 117 -10.62 -14.26 3.96
N CYS A 118 -10.98 -13.49 4.99
CA CYS A 118 -12.32 -13.55 5.57
C CYS A 118 -13.32 -12.92 4.58
N PRO A 119 -14.38 -13.64 4.18
CA PRO A 119 -15.41 -13.07 3.30
C PRO A 119 -16.33 -12.12 4.07
N ALA A 120 -16.57 -10.95 3.51
CA ALA A 120 -17.64 -10.03 3.91
C ALA A 120 -18.82 -10.21 2.93
N PHE A 121 -19.88 -10.88 3.39
CA PHE A 121 -21.04 -11.17 2.57
C PHE A 121 -22.08 -10.05 2.67
N ASN A 122 -22.29 -9.28 1.61
CA ASN A 122 -23.38 -8.29 1.57
C ASN A 122 -24.74 -9.02 1.52
N VAL A 123 -25.51 -8.99 2.60
CA VAL A 123 -26.74 -9.81 2.74
C VAL A 123 -28.02 -8.99 2.87
N ILE A 124 -27.93 -7.69 3.16
CA ILE A 124 -29.04 -6.74 3.08
C ILE A 124 -28.56 -5.51 2.31
N ASN A 125 -29.28 -5.14 1.26
CA ASN A 125 -29.00 -3.99 0.41
C ASN A 125 -29.95 -2.82 0.74
N GLY A 126 -29.37 -1.63 0.81
CA GLY A 126 -30.07 -0.34 0.87
C GLY A 126 -29.44 0.64 -0.12
N GLY A 127 -29.43 1.92 0.24
CA GLY A 127 -28.81 2.99 -0.55
C GLY A 127 -29.24 2.98 -2.02
N SER A 128 -28.28 3.18 -2.90
CA SER A 128 -28.45 3.16 -4.37
C SER A 128 -28.56 1.73 -4.94
N HIS A 129 -28.32 0.69 -4.14
CA HIS A 129 -28.40 -0.72 -4.56
C HIS A 129 -29.79 -1.35 -4.37
N ALA A 130 -30.74 -0.65 -3.76
CA ALA A 130 -32.09 -1.17 -3.50
C ALA A 130 -33.19 -0.09 -3.55
N GLY A 131 -34.35 -0.46 -4.10
CA GLY A 131 -35.55 0.37 -4.17
C GLY A 131 -36.36 0.45 -2.85
N ASN A 132 -35.69 0.42 -1.70
CA ASN A 132 -36.30 0.58 -0.37
C ASN A 132 -35.99 1.98 0.23
N ALA A 133 -36.44 2.27 1.45
CA ALA A 133 -36.16 3.55 2.13
C ALA A 133 -34.79 3.60 2.83
N LEU A 134 -34.14 2.46 3.04
CA LEU A 134 -32.89 2.32 3.81
C LEU A 134 -31.75 3.14 3.18
N ALA A 135 -31.18 4.10 3.90
CA ALA A 135 -30.13 4.97 3.36
C ALA A 135 -28.79 4.27 3.16
N TYR A 136 -28.36 3.45 4.12
CA TYR A 136 -27.05 2.78 4.05
C TYR A 136 -27.05 1.67 3.01
N GLN A 137 -25.94 1.52 2.32
CA GLN A 137 -25.87 0.72 1.11
C GLN A 137 -25.80 -0.78 1.38
N GLU A 138 -25.01 -1.20 2.36
CA GLU A 138 -24.76 -2.62 2.60
C GLU A 138 -24.65 -2.99 4.08
N PHE A 139 -25.18 -4.16 4.41
CA PHE A 139 -25.01 -4.80 5.70
C PHE A 139 -24.46 -6.21 5.48
N MET A 140 -23.29 -6.45 6.05
CA MET A 140 -22.44 -7.57 5.72
C MET A 140 -22.29 -8.56 6.88
N LEU A 141 -22.14 -9.85 6.56
CA LEU A 141 -21.73 -10.88 7.51
C LEU A 141 -20.25 -11.20 7.33
N LEU A 142 -19.50 -11.20 8.43
CA LEU A 142 -18.08 -11.56 8.46
C LEU A 142 -17.88 -12.74 9.42
N PRO A 143 -17.71 -13.99 8.92
CA PRO A 143 -17.45 -15.17 9.75
C PRO A 143 -16.04 -15.20 10.34
N THR A 144 -15.71 -14.23 11.19
CA THR A 144 -14.38 -14.04 11.77
C THR A 144 -13.96 -15.16 12.74
N GLY A 145 -14.94 -15.90 13.28
CA GLY A 145 -14.73 -17.06 14.15
C GLY A 145 -14.59 -18.40 13.41
N ALA A 146 -14.56 -18.41 12.08
CA ALA A 146 -14.24 -19.59 11.28
C ALA A 146 -12.74 -19.92 11.33
N THR A 147 -12.40 -21.18 11.08
CA THR A 147 -11.01 -21.69 11.06
C THR A 147 -10.46 -21.90 9.65
N SER A 148 -11.33 -21.85 8.64
CA SER A 148 -11.00 -21.96 7.22
C SER A 148 -11.98 -21.16 6.38
N PHE A 149 -11.61 -20.89 5.12
CA PHE A 149 -12.50 -20.27 4.15
C PHE A 149 -13.72 -21.15 3.87
N THR A 150 -13.54 -22.47 3.77
CA THR A 150 -14.64 -23.44 3.64
C THR A 150 -15.63 -23.34 4.80
N GLU A 151 -15.14 -23.24 6.04
CA GLU A 151 -16.01 -23.07 7.21
C GLU A 151 -16.71 -21.69 7.18
N ALA A 152 -16.00 -20.63 6.81
CA ALA A 152 -16.58 -19.29 6.66
C ALA A 152 -17.72 -19.26 5.61
N MET A 153 -17.52 -19.91 4.46
CA MET A 153 -18.55 -20.04 3.41
C MET A 153 -19.79 -20.79 3.92
N LYS A 154 -19.60 -21.87 4.68
CA LYS A 154 -20.71 -22.59 5.31
C LYS A 154 -21.48 -21.68 6.26
N MET A 155 -20.78 -21.01 7.18
CA MET A 155 -21.38 -20.10 8.15
C MET A 155 -22.20 -19.00 7.45
N GLY A 156 -21.59 -18.26 6.52
CA GLY A 156 -22.26 -17.18 5.79
C GLY A 156 -23.47 -17.64 4.99
N THR A 157 -23.38 -18.80 4.33
CA THR A 157 -24.49 -19.36 3.53
C THR A 157 -25.67 -19.81 4.39
N GLU A 158 -25.40 -20.46 5.53
CA GLU A 158 -26.45 -20.88 6.47
C GLU A 158 -27.17 -19.67 7.09
N VAL A 159 -26.43 -18.62 7.47
CA VAL A 159 -27.05 -17.37 7.94
C VAL A 159 -27.83 -16.68 6.83
N TYR A 160 -27.31 -16.59 5.61
CA TYR A 160 -28.04 -15.98 4.49
C TYR A 160 -29.39 -16.68 4.21
N HIS A 161 -29.42 -18.01 4.21
CA HIS A 161 -30.68 -18.75 4.06
C HIS A 161 -31.63 -18.60 5.26
N THR A 162 -31.08 -18.43 6.47
CA THR A 162 -31.87 -18.18 7.67
C THR A 162 -32.46 -16.77 7.64
N LEU A 163 -31.66 -15.77 7.29
CA LEU A 163 -32.07 -14.39 7.09
C LEU A 163 -33.22 -14.28 6.09
N LYS A 164 -33.16 -15.03 4.98
CA LYS A 164 -34.27 -15.10 4.01
C LYS A 164 -35.60 -15.46 4.68
N LYS A 165 -35.58 -16.44 5.60
CA LYS A 165 -36.79 -16.89 6.31
C LYS A 165 -37.26 -15.85 7.30
N VAL A 166 -36.35 -15.23 8.05
CA VAL A 166 -36.65 -14.13 8.99
C VAL A 166 -37.33 -12.98 8.25
N ILE A 167 -36.72 -12.50 7.16
CA ILE A 167 -37.27 -11.44 6.31
C ILE A 167 -38.64 -11.84 5.74
N THR A 168 -38.75 -13.04 5.18
CA THR A 168 -40.02 -13.52 4.58
C THR A 168 -41.15 -13.57 5.62
N LYS A 169 -40.84 -13.97 6.86
CA LYS A 169 -41.81 -14.03 7.96
C LYS A 169 -42.28 -12.64 8.38
N GLN A 170 -41.41 -11.64 8.38
CA GLN A 170 -41.71 -10.30 8.87
C GLN A 170 -42.30 -9.36 7.81
N TYR A 171 -41.78 -9.42 6.58
CA TYR A 171 -42.13 -8.48 5.50
C TYR A 171 -42.82 -9.14 4.30
N GLY A 172 -42.98 -10.47 4.32
CA GLY A 172 -43.59 -11.23 3.24
C GLY A 172 -42.59 -11.70 2.18
N GLN A 173 -43.07 -12.55 1.27
CA GLN A 173 -42.24 -13.24 0.26
C GLN A 173 -41.50 -12.29 -0.68
N ASP A 174 -42.10 -11.14 -1.02
CA ASP A 174 -41.55 -10.19 -1.97
C ASP A 174 -40.34 -9.42 -1.41
N ALA A 175 -40.22 -9.33 -0.08
CA ALA A 175 -39.07 -8.73 0.59
C ALA A 175 -37.80 -9.60 0.52
N ALA A 176 -37.94 -10.87 0.11
CA ALA A 176 -36.83 -11.81 -0.07
C ALA A 176 -36.28 -11.83 -1.51
N ASN A 177 -36.68 -10.87 -2.34
CA ASN A 177 -35.98 -10.57 -3.60
C ASN A 177 -34.60 -9.97 -3.30
N VAL A 178 -33.69 -10.10 -4.26
CA VAL A 178 -32.29 -9.70 -4.09
C VAL A 178 -31.94 -8.48 -4.92
N GLY A 179 -31.07 -7.61 -4.39
CA GLY A 179 -30.47 -6.48 -5.10
C GLY A 179 -29.36 -6.90 -6.06
N ASP A 180 -28.62 -5.91 -6.54
CA ASP A 180 -27.56 -6.11 -7.55
C ASP A 180 -26.47 -7.09 -7.08
N GLU A 181 -26.18 -7.11 -5.78
CA GLU A 181 -25.10 -7.91 -5.17
C GLU A 181 -25.60 -9.18 -4.47
N GLY A 182 -26.89 -9.50 -4.62
CA GLY A 182 -27.48 -10.75 -4.12
C GLY A 182 -27.99 -10.69 -2.68
N GLY A 183 -27.75 -9.62 -1.93
CA GLY A 183 -28.37 -9.42 -0.62
C GLY A 183 -29.85 -9.05 -0.76
N PHE A 184 -30.63 -9.28 0.29
CA PHE A 184 -32.07 -9.00 0.30
C PHE A 184 -32.35 -7.51 0.36
N ALA A 185 -33.48 -7.08 -0.19
CA ALA A 185 -33.91 -5.68 -0.16
C ALA A 185 -35.23 -5.51 0.61
N PRO A 186 -35.30 -5.84 1.92
CA PRO A 186 -36.50 -5.63 2.71
C PRO A 186 -36.80 -4.14 2.84
N ASN A 187 -38.08 -3.81 3.02
CA ASN A 187 -38.51 -2.44 3.26
C ASN A 187 -38.37 -2.06 4.75
N VAL A 188 -37.13 -2.13 5.25
CA VAL A 188 -36.78 -1.68 6.59
C VAL A 188 -36.82 -0.16 6.68
N SER A 189 -37.18 0.33 7.85
CA SER A 189 -37.35 1.75 8.16
C SER A 189 -36.08 2.43 8.68
N SER A 190 -35.07 1.64 9.10
CA SER A 190 -33.80 2.16 9.64
C SER A 190 -32.66 1.16 9.53
N ALA A 191 -31.43 1.64 9.70
CA ALA A 191 -30.25 0.79 9.82
C ALA A 191 -30.28 -0.10 11.07
N GLU A 192 -30.87 0.38 12.17
CA GLU A 192 -31.02 -0.39 13.41
C GLU A 192 -31.87 -1.64 13.17
N GLU A 193 -32.99 -1.50 12.44
CA GLU A 193 -33.86 -2.63 12.08
C GLU A 193 -33.12 -3.65 11.19
N ALA A 194 -32.28 -3.20 10.25
CA ALA A 194 -31.44 -4.10 9.45
C ALA A 194 -30.43 -4.87 10.32
N LEU A 195 -29.78 -4.21 11.27
CA LEU A 195 -28.83 -4.82 12.21
C LEU A 195 -29.51 -5.82 13.17
N GLU A 196 -30.75 -5.53 13.61
CA GLU A 196 -31.57 -6.45 14.39
C GLU A 196 -31.90 -7.73 13.61
N LEU A 197 -32.31 -7.61 12.34
CA LEU A 197 -32.56 -8.76 11.47
C LEU A 197 -31.33 -9.65 11.30
N LEU A 198 -30.14 -9.04 11.12
CA LEU A 198 -28.89 -9.79 11.04
C LEU A 198 -28.57 -10.50 12.36
N THR A 199 -28.75 -9.81 13.48
CA THR A 199 -28.50 -10.37 14.81
C THR A 199 -29.43 -11.56 15.09
N GLU A 200 -30.72 -11.45 14.72
CA GLU A 200 -31.68 -12.56 14.81
C GLU A 200 -31.25 -13.73 13.91
N ALA A 201 -30.91 -13.48 12.65
CA ALA A 201 -30.51 -14.52 11.71
C ALA A 201 -29.22 -15.26 12.13
N ILE A 202 -28.21 -14.54 12.62
CA ILE A 202 -26.96 -15.12 13.14
C ILE A 202 -27.27 -16.05 14.33
N LYS A 203 -28.15 -15.61 15.24
CA LYS A 203 -28.57 -16.37 16.40
C LYS A 203 -29.36 -17.62 16.00
N GLU A 204 -30.36 -17.49 15.13
CA GLU A 204 -31.19 -18.60 14.66
C GLU A 204 -30.38 -19.66 13.90
N ALA A 205 -29.35 -19.25 13.16
CA ALA A 205 -28.45 -20.16 12.45
C ALA A 205 -27.42 -20.84 13.36
N GLY A 206 -27.30 -20.43 14.63
CA GLY A 206 -26.40 -21.06 15.60
C GLY A 206 -24.95 -20.56 15.57
N TYR A 207 -24.72 -19.33 15.08
CA TYR A 207 -23.37 -18.72 14.99
C TYR A 207 -23.14 -17.46 15.85
N PRO A 208 -23.75 -17.28 17.04
CA PRO A 208 -23.49 -16.10 17.86
C PRO A 208 -22.01 -16.02 18.27
N GLY A 209 -21.41 -14.84 18.13
CA GLY A 209 -20.00 -14.58 18.44
C GLY A 209 -18.99 -15.24 17.49
N LYS A 210 -19.45 -15.92 16.43
CA LYS A 210 -18.60 -16.43 15.34
C LYS A 210 -18.70 -15.62 14.05
N ILE A 211 -19.80 -14.87 13.90
CA ILE A 211 -20.04 -13.97 12.78
C ILE A 211 -20.26 -12.57 13.35
N GLN A 212 -19.45 -11.64 12.87
CA GLN A 212 -19.58 -10.21 13.15
C GLN A 212 -20.26 -9.51 11.96
N ILE A 213 -20.68 -8.27 12.18
CA ILE A 213 -21.36 -7.46 11.18
C ILE A 213 -20.40 -6.42 10.61
N GLY A 214 -20.51 -6.17 9.31
CA GLY A 214 -19.90 -5.03 8.62
C GLY A 214 -20.95 -4.14 8.02
N MET A 215 -20.61 -2.87 7.79
CA MET A 215 -21.49 -1.93 7.10
C MET A 215 -20.73 -1.16 6.03
N ASP A 216 -21.34 -0.98 4.87
CA ASP A 216 -20.98 0.07 3.92
C ASP A 216 -22.10 1.10 3.89
N VAL A 217 -21.75 2.30 4.33
CA VAL A 217 -22.67 3.41 4.45
C VAL A 217 -22.85 4.10 3.10
N ALA A 218 -21.79 4.21 2.28
CA ALA A 218 -21.74 4.99 1.05
C ALA A 218 -22.28 6.42 1.21
N SER A 219 -21.85 7.13 2.26
CA SER A 219 -22.50 8.37 2.68
C SER A 219 -22.39 9.55 1.72
N SER A 220 -21.43 9.52 0.78
CA SER A 220 -21.35 10.47 -0.33
C SER A 220 -22.65 10.54 -1.14
N GLU A 221 -23.39 9.43 -1.25
CA GLU A 221 -24.66 9.35 -1.99
C GLU A 221 -25.78 10.19 -1.36
N PHE A 222 -25.66 10.51 -0.07
CA PHE A 222 -26.64 11.29 0.68
C PHE A 222 -26.04 12.49 1.40
N TYR A 223 -24.83 12.90 1.02
CA TYR A 223 -24.22 14.13 1.46
C TYR A 223 -24.77 15.32 0.67
N LYS A 224 -25.30 16.32 1.38
CA LYS A 224 -25.92 17.52 0.81
C LYS A 224 -25.60 18.72 1.69
N GLU A 225 -25.01 19.75 1.08
CA GLU A 225 -24.82 21.06 1.72
C GLU A 225 -24.11 21.00 3.08
N GLY A 226 -23.07 20.15 3.21
CA GLY A 226 -22.32 20.01 4.47
C GLY A 226 -22.96 19.09 5.50
N LYS A 227 -24.04 18.38 5.14
CA LYS A 227 -24.83 17.51 6.02
C LYS A 227 -25.22 16.19 5.34
N TYR A 228 -25.80 15.27 6.11
CA TYR A 228 -26.16 13.93 5.68
C TYR A 228 -27.68 13.70 5.77
N ASP A 229 -28.29 13.32 4.65
CA ASP A 229 -29.72 13.10 4.48
C ASP A 229 -30.08 11.61 4.53
N LEU A 230 -30.40 11.09 5.72
CA LEU A 230 -30.78 9.68 5.88
C LEU A 230 -32.13 9.30 5.24
N ASP A 231 -32.82 10.25 4.59
CA ASP A 231 -34.06 10.03 3.83
C ASP A 231 -33.87 10.47 2.35
N PHE A 232 -32.64 10.44 1.82
CA PHE A 232 -32.31 11.01 0.51
C PHE A 232 -33.10 10.45 -0.68
N LYS A 233 -33.64 9.23 -0.54
CA LYS A 233 -34.49 8.57 -1.53
C LYS A 233 -35.91 9.13 -1.55
N ASN A 234 -36.32 9.87 -0.52
CA ASN A 234 -37.56 10.61 -0.50
C ASN A 234 -37.37 11.98 -1.18
N PRO A 235 -38.06 12.25 -2.31
CA PRO A 235 -37.98 13.55 -2.98
C PRO A 235 -38.47 14.73 -2.11
N LYS A 236 -39.12 14.44 -0.98
CA LYS A 236 -39.61 15.40 0.00
C LYS A 236 -38.88 15.28 1.34
N SER A 237 -37.63 14.82 1.35
CA SER A 237 -36.80 14.82 2.56
C SER A 237 -36.78 16.21 3.19
N ASP A 238 -36.79 16.24 4.53
CA ASP A 238 -36.86 17.45 5.35
C ASP A 238 -35.45 17.90 5.77
N PRO A 239 -34.92 19.03 5.23
CA PRO A 239 -33.56 19.48 5.54
C PRO A 239 -33.30 19.80 7.02
N SER A 240 -34.36 19.99 7.82
CA SER A 240 -34.22 20.20 9.26
C SER A 240 -33.78 18.93 10.02
N LYS A 241 -33.94 17.76 9.39
CA LYS A 241 -33.53 16.46 9.94
C LYS A 241 -32.15 15.99 9.47
N TRP A 242 -31.53 16.72 8.53
CA TRP A 242 -30.20 16.37 8.05
C TRP A 242 -29.16 16.53 9.15
N LEU A 243 -28.23 15.59 9.19
CA LEU A 243 -27.27 15.43 10.27
C LEU A 243 -25.95 16.08 9.92
N THR A 244 -25.25 16.65 10.90
CA THR A 244 -23.82 16.95 10.76
C THR A 244 -23.00 15.67 10.84
N GLY A 245 -21.73 15.71 10.40
CA GLY A 245 -20.81 14.57 10.56
C GLY A 245 -20.68 14.12 12.02
N SER A 246 -20.67 15.06 12.98
CA SER A 246 -20.64 14.72 14.41
C SER A 246 -21.89 13.98 14.90
N GLN A 247 -23.08 14.40 14.48
CA GLN A 247 -24.34 13.73 14.84
C GLN A 247 -24.41 12.33 14.21
N LEU A 248 -23.93 12.19 12.99
CA LEU A 248 -23.87 10.89 12.32
C LEU A 248 -22.86 9.95 12.99
N ALA A 249 -21.70 10.46 13.42
CA ALA A 249 -20.72 9.73 14.22
C ALA A 249 -21.29 9.22 15.56
N GLU A 250 -22.12 10.02 16.23
CA GLU A 250 -22.81 9.61 17.47
C GLU A 250 -23.76 8.44 17.23
N ILE A 251 -24.47 8.43 16.10
CA ILE A 251 -25.35 7.32 15.70
C ILE A 251 -24.52 6.04 15.50
N TYR A 252 -23.41 6.10 14.78
CA TYR A 252 -22.53 4.94 14.57
C TYR A 252 -21.97 4.38 15.87
N ASN A 253 -21.52 5.26 16.77
CA ASN A 253 -21.08 4.85 18.11
C ASN A 253 -22.19 4.15 18.90
N GLY A 254 -23.44 4.60 18.76
CA GLY A 254 -24.60 3.91 19.31
C GLY A 254 -24.77 2.50 18.76
N TYR A 255 -24.52 2.28 17.46
CA TYR A 255 -24.57 0.94 16.87
C TYR A 255 -23.44 0.04 17.36
N PHE A 256 -22.21 0.54 17.49
CA PHE A 256 -21.08 -0.25 18.01
C PHE A 256 -21.28 -0.72 19.45
N GLN A 257 -22.11 -0.03 20.24
CA GLN A 257 -22.46 -0.45 21.60
C GLN A 257 -23.54 -1.53 21.64
N LYS A 258 -24.40 -1.59 20.61
CA LYS A 258 -25.57 -2.47 20.57
C LYS A 258 -25.34 -3.75 19.75
N PHE A 259 -24.51 -3.68 18.72
CA PHE A 259 -24.31 -4.72 17.73
C PHE A 259 -22.82 -5.08 17.60
N ASP A 260 -22.54 -6.35 17.27
CA ASP A 260 -21.17 -6.85 17.09
C ASP A 260 -20.62 -6.44 15.71
N ILE A 261 -20.38 -5.15 15.53
CA ILE A 261 -19.87 -4.55 14.29
C ILE A 261 -18.34 -4.46 14.35
N CYS A 262 -17.67 -5.03 13.36
CA CYS A 262 -16.21 -5.08 13.29
C CYS A 262 -15.60 -4.18 12.20
N THR A 263 -16.41 -3.74 11.23
CA THR A 263 -15.98 -2.88 10.12
C THR A 263 -17.08 -1.91 9.69
N ILE A 264 -16.70 -0.68 9.35
CA ILE A 264 -17.55 0.33 8.73
C ILE A 264 -16.80 0.95 7.55
N GLU A 265 -17.48 1.09 6.42
CA GLU A 265 -16.98 1.64 5.16
C GLU A 265 -17.75 2.92 4.82
N ASP A 266 -17.01 3.93 4.34
CA ASP A 266 -17.51 5.25 3.93
C ASP A 266 -18.54 5.93 4.87
N PRO A 267 -18.26 6.02 6.20
CA PRO A 267 -19.14 6.68 7.15
C PRO A 267 -19.38 8.18 6.88
N PHE A 268 -18.49 8.84 6.13
CA PHE A 268 -18.60 10.26 5.76
C PHE A 268 -18.27 10.46 4.28
N ASP A 269 -18.67 11.62 3.75
CA ASP A 269 -18.46 11.99 2.35
C ASP A 269 -16.97 11.93 2.00
N GLN A 270 -16.69 11.59 0.74
CA GLN A 270 -15.35 11.43 0.18
C GLN A 270 -14.41 12.64 0.36
N ASP A 271 -14.93 13.83 0.65
CA ASP A 271 -14.13 15.04 0.94
C ASP A 271 -14.34 15.62 2.36
N ASP A 272 -15.17 15.01 3.22
CA ASP A 272 -15.38 15.41 4.62
C ASP A 272 -14.26 14.89 5.55
N TRP A 273 -13.01 15.25 5.22
CA TRP A 273 -11.81 14.80 5.89
C TRP A 273 -11.81 15.03 7.41
N GLU A 274 -12.44 16.12 7.87
CA GLU A 274 -12.53 16.43 9.29
C GLU A 274 -13.39 15.42 10.05
N ALA A 275 -14.56 15.06 9.50
CA ALA A 275 -15.42 14.05 10.10
C ALA A 275 -14.73 12.67 10.12
N TRP A 276 -14.08 12.28 9.01
CA TRP A 276 -13.28 11.05 8.92
C TRP A 276 -12.21 10.98 10.01
N SER A 277 -11.34 11.99 10.10
CA SER A 277 -10.24 12.04 11.07
C SER A 277 -10.73 12.05 12.52
N ALA A 278 -11.80 12.78 12.82
CA ALA A 278 -12.37 12.83 14.16
C ALA A 278 -12.98 11.48 14.56
N PHE A 279 -13.74 10.85 13.65
CA PHE A 279 -14.38 9.58 13.90
C PHE A 279 -13.38 8.45 14.07
N ASN A 280 -12.38 8.34 13.19
CA ASN A 280 -11.36 7.28 13.24
C ASN A 280 -10.56 7.30 14.55
N GLN A 281 -10.35 8.47 15.14
CA GLN A 281 -9.71 8.61 16.47
C GLN A 281 -10.61 8.13 17.62
N SER A 282 -11.93 8.15 17.44
CA SER A 282 -12.91 7.82 18.47
C SER A 282 -13.30 6.34 18.53
N ILE A 283 -12.94 5.55 17.51
CA ILE A 283 -13.40 4.16 17.35
C ILE A 283 -12.26 3.14 17.38
N LYS A 284 -12.61 1.88 17.67
CA LYS A 284 -11.71 0.72 17.56
C LYS A 284 -12.06 -0.21 16.40
N VAL A 285 -13.19 0.05 15.75
CA VAL A 285 -13.71 -0.68 14.59
C VAL A 285 -12.85 -0.38 13.37
N GLN A 286 -12.71 -1.33 12.44
CA GLN A 286 -12.05 -1.04 11.17
C GLN A 286 -12.85 0.05 10.43
N ASN A 287 -12.17 1.11 10.00
CA ASN A 287 -12.75 2.21 9.23
C ASN A 287 -12.15 2.17 7.83
N VAL A 288 -12.96 1.74 6.86
CA VAL A 288 -12.54 1.47 5.49
C VAL A 288 -12.86 2.68 4.62
N GLY A 289 -11.86 3.17 3.89
CA GLY A 289 -12.09 4.16 2.83
C GLY A 289 -12.27 3.49 1.47
N ASP A 290 -13.39 3.79 0.81
CA ASP A 290 -13.70 3.42 -0.57
C ASP A 290 -13.71 4.65 -1.47
N ASP A 291 -14.79 5.43 -1.53
CA ASP A 291 -14.86 6.68 -2.32
C ASP A 291 -13.88 7.74 -1.80
N LEU A 292 -13.56 7.70 -0.50
CA LEU A 292 -12.50 8.52 0.10
C LEU A 292 -11.15 8.28 -0.58
N LEU A 293 -10.85 7.04 -0.96
CA LEU A 293 -9.52 6.62 -1.39
C LEU A 293 -9.44 6.33 -2.88
N VAL A 294 -10.53 5.84 -3.49
CA VAL A 294 -10.67 5.39 -4.88
C VAL A 294 -9.49 4.56 -5.38
N THR A 295 -8.90 3.74 -4.50
CA THR A 295 -7.68 2.97 -4.78
C THR A 295 -6.50 3.83 -5.30
N ASN A 296 -6.51 5.14 -5.03
CA ASN A 296 -5.54 6.11 -5.55
C ASN A 296 -4.42 6.37 -4.53
N PRO A 297 -3.14 6.10 -4.86
CA PRO A 297 -2.03 6.30 -3.94
C PRO A 297 -1.90 7.70 -3.35
N LEU A 298 -2.30 8.76 -4.09
CA LEU A 298 -2.25 10.14 -3.57
C LEU A 298 -3.28 10.35 -2.47
N ARG A 299 -4.53 9.91 -2.67
CA ARG A 299 -5.58 10.01 -1.64
C ARG A 299 -5.28 9.12 -0.44
N ILE A 300 -4.72 7.94 -0.66
CA ILE A 300 -4.24 7.05 0.41
C ILE A 300 -3.18 7.75 1.25
N LYS A 301 -2.17 8.40 0.64
CA LYS A 301 -1.16 9.18 1.38
C LYS A 301 -1.81 10.29 2.21
N THR A 302 -2.71 11.08 1.63
CA THR A 302 -3.44 12.14 2.35
C THR A 302 -4.24 11.58 3.52
N ALA A 303 -4.91 10.44 3.34
CA ALA A 303 -5.70 9.79 4.38
C ALA A 303 -4.83 9.22 5.52
N ILE A 304 -3.63 8.71 5.21
CA ILE A 304 -2.63 8.31 6.20
C ILE A 304 -2.17 9.53 7.02
N GLU A 305 -1.78 10.61 6.36
CA GLU A 305 -1.33 11.86 7.01
C GLU A 305 -2.40 12.45 7.92
N LYS A 306 -3.66 12.45 7.47
CA LYS A 306 -4.81 12.95 8.22
C LYS A 306 -5.33 11.96 9.26
N LYS A 307 -4.85 10.71 9.28
CA LYS A 307 -5.40 9.61 10.09
C LYS A 307 -6.91 9.45 9.87
N ALA A 308 -7.35 9.58 8.63
CA ALA A 308 -8.77 9.63 8.25
C ALA A 308 -9.46 8.27 8.37
N CYS A 309 -8.77 7.19 8.02
CA CYS A 309 -9.26 5.81 8.09
C CYS A 309 -8.12 4.87 8.48
N ASN A 310 -8.38 3.57 8.53
CA ASN A 310 -7.38 2.55 8.89
C ASN A 310 -7.45 1.27 8.04
N ALA A 311 -8.25 1.30 6.97
CA ALA A 311 -8.30 0.27 5.96
C ALA A 311 -8.61 0.84 4.57
N LEU A 312 -8.12 0.15 3.54
CA LEU A 312 -8.37 0.45 2.14
C LEU A 312 -9.39 -0.56 1.58
N LEU A 313 -10.44 -0.07 0.91
CA LEU A 313 -11.19 -0.90 -0.03
C LEU A 313 -10.47 -0.92 -1.38
N LEU A 314 -9.98 -2.08 -1.79
CA LEU A 314 -9.23 -2.23 -3.04
C LEU A 314 -10.18 -2.60 -4.19
N LYS A 315 -10.40 -1.66 -5.10
CA LYS A 315 -11.14 -1.88 -6.36
C LYS A 315 -10.22 -1.56 -7.53
N ILE A 316 -9.72 -2.60 -8.20
CA ILE A 316 -8.70 -2.46 -9.25
C ILE A 316 -9.12 -1.58 -10.44
N ASN A 317 -10.43 -1.47 -10.71
CA ASN A 317 -10.95 -0.61 -11.77
C ASN A 317 -11.06 0.86 -11.38
N GLN A 318 -10.97 1.22 -10.09
CA GLN A 318 -10.89 2.61 -9.66
C GLN A 318 -9.54 3.25 -9.98
N ILE A 319 -8.46 2.44 -10.08
CA ILE A 319 -7.12 2.92 -10.45
C ILE A 319 -6.71 2.52 -11.87
N GLY A 320 -7.12 1.35 -12.34
CA GLY A 320 -7.06 0.96 -13.76
C GLY A 320 -5.86 0.11 -14.19
N THR A 321 -4.91 -0.21 -13.31
CA THR A 321 -3.83 -1.18 -13.59
C THR A 321 -3.54 -2.08 -12.39
N ILE A 322 -2.98 -3.25 -12.63
CA ILE A 322 -2.54 -4.18 -11.58
C ILE A 322 -1.34 -3.64 -10.83
N SER A 323 -0.38 -3.01 -11.51
CA SER A 323 0.79 -2.41 -10.86
C SER A 323 0.43 -1.29 -9.89
N GLU A 324 -0.46 -0.37 -10.26
CA GLU A 324 -0.93 0.68 -9.33
C GLU A 324 -1.78 0.10 -8.19
N SER A 325 -2.55 -0.96 -8.46
CA SER A 325 -3.31 -1.67 -7.43
C SER A 325 -2.38 -2.30 -6.38
N ILE A 326 -1.30 -2.96 -6.81
CA ILE A 326 -0.28 -3.52 -5.91
C ILE A 326 0.37 -2.40 -5.08
N GLN A 327 0.72 -1.27 -5.70
CA GLN A 327 1.29 -0.13 -4.99
C GLN A 327 0.34 0.44 -3.93
N ALA A 328 -0.96 0.54 -4.24
CA ALA A 328 -1.96 0.99 -3.28
C ALA A 328 -2.06 0.03 -2.07
N VAL A 329 -2.05 -1.29 -2.31
CA VAL A 329 -2.03 -2.30 -1.23
C VAL A 329 -0.76 -2.19 -0.39
N GLN A 330 0.41 -2.10 -1.02
CA GLN A 330 1.69 -2.01 -0.31
C GLN A 330 1.77 -0.73 0.53
N LEU A 331 1.26 0.40 0.02
CA LEU A 331 1.19 1.66 0.76
C LEU A 331 0.28 1.54 2.00
N ALA A 332 -0.91 0.93 1.84
CA ALA A 332 -1.83 0.71 2.94
C ALA A 332 -1.20 -0.24 4.00
N GLN A 333 -0.72 -1.41 3.58
CA GLN A 333 -0.13 -2.41 4.48
C GLN A 333 1.12 -1.90 5.21
N SER A 334 2.01 -1.18 4.51
CA SER A 334 3.21 -0.58 5.14
C SER A 334 2.87 0.51 6.15
N SER A 335 1.67 1.09 6.06
CA SER A 335 1.13 2.07 7.02
C SER A 335 0.33 1.41 8.16
N GLY A 336 0.33 0.07 8.23
CA GLY A 336 -0.40 -0.69 9.24
C GLY A 336 -1.91 -0.74 9.02
N TRP A 337 -2.38 -0.47 7.79
CA TRP A 337 -3.80 -0.53 7.46
C TRP A 337 -4.25 -1.92 7.01
N GLY A 338 -5.50 -2.25 7.29
CA GLY A 338 -6.19 -3.37 6.64
C GLY A 338 -6.42 -3.12 5.15
N VAL A 339 -6.61 -4.17 4.37
CA VAL A 339 -7.01 -4.07 2.96
C VAL A 339 -8.14 -5.05 2.72
N MET A 340 -9.26 -4.56 2.20
CA MET A 340 -10.38 -5.39 1.79
C MET A 340 -10.48 -5.38 0.27
N THR A 341 -10.14 -6.52 -0.35
CA THR A 341 -10.33 -6.68 -1.80
C THR A 341 -11.81 -6.63 -2.12
N SER A 342 -12.21 -5.85 -3.13
CA SER A 342 -13.62 -5.62 -3.41
C SER A 342 -14.00 -5.87 -4.86
N HIS A 343 -15.23 -6.35 -5.04
CA HIS A 343 -15.92 -6.38 -6.31
C HIS A 343 -16.45 -4.99 -6.72
N ARG A 344 -17.26 -4.94 -7.78
CA ARG A 344 -18.20 -3.84 -8.04
C ARG A 344 -19.63 -4.37 -8.10
N SER A 345 -20.61 -3.49 -7.94
CA SER A 345 -22.02 -3.84 -8.06
C SER A 345 -22.38 -4.38 -9.46
N GLY A 346 -21.78 -3.87 -10.53
CA GLY A 346 -21.77 -4.49 -11.86
C GLY A 346 -20.59 -5.43 -12.05
N GLU A 347 -20.78 -6.72 -11.78
CA GLU A 347 -19.75 -7.75 -11.98
C GLU A 347 -20.04 -8.68 -13.17
N THR A 348 -19.09 -9.57 -13.40
CA THR A 348 -18.86 -10.51 -14.49
C THR A 348 -18.52 -11.88 -13.89
N GLU A 349 -18.35 -12.90 -14.73
CA GLU A 349 -17.93 -14.23 -14.31
C GLU A 349 -16.44 -14.34 -13.97
N SER A 350 -15.62 -13.35 -14.31
CA SER A 350 -14.19 -13.31 -13.97
C SER A 350 -13.95 -13.59 -12.49
N THR A 351 -12.95 -14.40 -12.14
CA THR A 351 -12.62 -14.70 -10.73
C THR A 351 -11.37 -13.99 -10.24
N TYR A 352 -10.86 -13.02 -11.01
CA TYR A 352 -9.54 -12.42 -10.81
C TYR A 352 -9.31 -11.90 -9.38
N ILE A 353 -10.30 -11.23 -8.79
CA ILE A 353 -10.16 -10.66 -7.44
C ILE A 353 -10.05 -11.72 -6.33
N ALA A 354 -10.46 -12.98 -6.57
CA ALA A 354 -10.23 -14.08 -5.64
C ALA A 354 -8.73 -14.41 -5.56
N ASP A 355 -8.09 -14.59 -6.71
CA ASP A 355 -6.64 -14.79 -6.82
C ASP A 355 -5.86 -13.58 -6.32
N LEU A 356 -6.34 -12.37 -6.60
CA LEU A 356 -5.75 -11.12 -6.11
C LEU A 356 -5.79 -11.02 -4.58
N ALA A 357 -6.92 -11.33 -3.94
CA ALA A 357 -7.06 -11.23 -2.49
C ALA A 357 -6.05 -12.13 -1.75
N VAL A 358 -5.81 -13.34 -2.28
CA VAL A 358 -4.83 -14.30 -1.77
C VAL A 358 -3.40 -13.86 -2.13
N GLY A 359 -3.16 -13.49 -3.39
CA GLY A 359 -1.85 -13.11 -3.90
C GLY A 359 -1.28 -11.87 -3.20
N LEU A 360 -2.13 -10.89 -2.90
CA LEU A 360 -1.75 -9.67 -2.19
C LEU A 360 -1.87 -9.78 -0.66
N ARG A 361 -2.29 -10.97 -0.17
CA ARG A 361 -2.44 -11.24 1.27
C ARG A 361 -3.29 -10.18 1.98
N THR A 362 -4.40 -9.79 1.36
CA THR A 362 -5.26 -8.71 1.87
C THR A 362 -6.01 -9.11 3.16
N GLY A 363 -6.26 -10.42 3.34
CA GLY A 363 -6.91 -10.95 4.54
C GLY A 363 -8.42 -10.77 4.58
N GLN A 364 -8.99 -9.95 3.69
CA GLN A 364 -10.43 -9.69 3.62
C GLN A 364 -10.89 -9.57 2.17
N ILE A 365 -12.11 -10.05 1.87
CA ILE A 365 -12.72 -9.88 0.56
C ILE A 365 -14.23 -9.61 0.67
N LYS A 366 -14.68 -8.52 0.03
CA LYS A 366 -16.08 -8.16 -0.16
C LYS A 366 -16.47 -8.44 -1.61
N THR A 367 -17.22 -9.52 -1.85
CA THR A 367 -17.59 -9.92 -3.22
C THR A 367 -19.07 -10.30 -3.36
N GLY A 368 -19.93 -9.80 -2.46
CA GLY A 368 -21.39 -9.88 -2.54
C GLY A 368 -22.01 -10.94 -1.62
N ALA A 369 -23.30 -11.22 -1.78
CA ALA A 369 -23.94 -12.31 -1.08
C ALA A 369 -23.42 -13.69 -1.55
N PRO A 370 -23.63 -14.78 -0.81
CA PRO A 370 -23.55 -16.14 -1.34
C PRO A 370 -24.74 -16.45 -2.29
N CYS A 371 -25.03 -15.53 -3.21
CA CYS A 371 -26.11 -15.54 -4.18
C CYS A 371 -25.66 -14.80 -5.44
N ARG A 372 -26.19 -15.20 -6.60
CA ARG A 372 -25.82 -14.72 -7.95
C ARG A 372 -24.39 -15.13 -8.35
N SER A 373 -24.25 -15.68 -9.56
CA SER A 373 -23.04 -16.42 -9.93
C SER A 373 -21.82 -15.54 -10.17
N GLU A 374 -21.99 -14.26 -10.50
CA GLU A 374 -20.89 -13.30 -10.59
C GLU A 374 -20.24 -13.05 -9.22
N ARG A 375 -20.94 -13.34 -8.10
CA ARG A 375 -20.42 -13.32 -6.73
C ARG A 375 -19.82 -14.66 -6.36
N VAL A 376 -20.65 -15.71 -6.51
CA VAL A 376 -20.31 -17.09 -6.13
C VAL A 376 -19.14 -17.65 -6.95
N ALA A 377 -18.88 -17.12 -8.16
CA ALA A 377 -17.68 -17.49 -8.94
C ALA A 377 -16.38 -17.21 -8.18
N LYS A 378 -16.28 -16.06 -7.49
CA LYS A 378 -15.08 -15.67 -6.71
C LYS A 378 -14.98 -16.51 -5.45
N TYR A 379 -16.08 -16.71 -4.75
CA TYR A 379 -16.12 -17.58 -3.57
C TYR A 379 -15.74 -19.03 -3.92
N ASN A 380 -16.25 -19.56 -5.02
CA ASN A 380 -15.88 -20.89 -5.51
C ASN A 380 -14.41 -20.96 -5.92
N GLN A 381 -13.85 -19.87 -6.47
CA GLN A 381 -12.42 -19.81 -6.76
C GLN A 381 -11.58 -19.83 -5.47
N LEU A 382 -11.99 -19.10 -4.42
CA LEU A 382 -11.32 -19.16 -3.12
C LEU A 382 -11.39 -20.55 -2.48
N LEU A 383 -12.51 -21.28 -2.62
CA LEU A 383 -12.60 -22.69 -2.19
C LEU A 383 -11.58 -23.58 -2.93
N ARG A 384 -11.41 -23.37 -4.24
CA ARG A 384 -10.41 -24.11 -5.03
C ARG A 384 -8.98 -23.74 -4.65
N ILE A 385 -8.71 -22.46 -4.40
CA ILE A 385 -7.38 -22.01 -3.94
C ILE A 385 -7.07 -22.62 -2.57
N GLU A 386 -8.03 -22.62 -1.63
CA GLU A 386 -7.88 -23.28 -0.34
C GLU A 386 -7.53 -24.77 -0.49
N GLU A 387 -8.28 -25.49 -1.34
CA GLU A 387 -8.00 -26.90 -1.65
C GLU A 387 -6.59 -27.10 -2.24
N GLN A 388 -6.17 -26.24 -3.17
CA GLN A 388 -4.84 -26.29 -3.79
C GLN A 388 -3.70 -26.04 -2.79
N LEU A 389 -3.92 -25.16 -1.81
CA LEU A 389 -2.93 -24.84 -0.79
C LEU A 389 -2.78 -25.95 0.26
N GLY A 390 -3.80 -26.79 0.46
CA GLY A 390 -3.80 -27.84 1.46
C GLY A 390 -3.57 -27.26 2.86
N ASP A 391 -2.56 -27.73 3.59
CA ASP A 391 -2.25 -27.20 4.93
C ASP A 391 -1.36 -25.94 4.90
N ASN A 392 -1.00 -25.41 3.72
CA ASN A 392 -0.02 -24.33 3.55
C ASN A 392 -0.64 -22.93 3.47
N PHE A 393 -1.64 -22.65 4.30
CA PHE A 393 -2.26 -21.32 4.39
C PHE A 393 -2.64 -20.97 5.82
N ILE A 394 -2.89 -19.68 6.05
CA ILE A 394 -3.54 -19.17 7.26
C ILE A 394 -4.90 -18.61 6.84
N PHE A 395 -5.97 -18.95 7.55
CA PHE A 395 -7.23 -18.22 7.40
C PHE A 395 -7.15 -16.95 8.25
N ALA A 396 -7.45 -15.79 7.65
CA ALA A 396 -7.36 -14.50 8.32
C ALA A 396 -8.18 -14.44 9.62
N GLY A 397 -9.43 -14.92 9.58
CA GLY A 397 -10.39 -14.81 10.69
C GLY A 397 -10.43 -13.39 11.27
N ALA A 398 -10.64 -13.28 12.58
CA ALA A 398 -10.53 -12.00 13.29
C ALA A 398 -9.09 -11.43 13.35
N LYS A 399 -8.06 -12.28 13.20
CA LYS A 399 -6.66 -11.96 13.55
C LYS A 399 -5.96 -11.08 12.52
N GLU A 400 -6.32 -11.23 11.25
CA GLU A 400 -5.69 -10.49 10.14
C GLU A 400 -6.66 -9.46 9.49
N MET A 401 -7.76 -9.10 10.17
CA MET A 401 -8.67 -8.03 9.69
C MET A 401 -8.14 -6.61 9.94
N SER A 402 -7.08 -6.45 10.72
CA SER A 402 -6.30 -5.22 10.73
C SER A 402 -4.85 -5.65 10.58
N ALA A 403 -4.02 -4.91 9.84
CA ALA A 403 -2.59 -5.24 9.72
C ALA A 403 -1.86 -5.21 11.09
N THR A 404 -2.55 -4.82 12.17
CA THR A 404 -2.15 -5.06 13.55
C THR A 404 -2.86 -6.30 14.11
N GLY A 405 -2.22 -7.46 14.05
CA GLY A 405 -2.54 -8.53 14.99
C GLY A 405 -2.55 -7.95 16.41
N ASP A 406 -3.70 -8.05 17.09
CA ASP A 406 -3.94 -7.78 18.50
C ASP A 406 -3.24 -6.54 19.12
N ARG A 407 -4.00 -5.44 19.30
CA ARG A 407 -3.58 -4.27 20.08
C ARG A 407 -3.39 -4.53 21.59
N SER A 408 -3.64 -5.75 22.10
CA SER A 408 -3.49 -6.05 23.53
C SER A 408 -2.09 -6.48 23.98
N ASP A 409 -1.21 -6.89 23.07
CA ASP A 409 0.17 -7.31 23.39
C ASP A 409 1.25 -6.25 23.09
N THR A 410 0.88 -5.12 22.47
CA THR A 410 1.83 -4.08 22.05
C THR A 410 2.10 -2.99 23.09
N GLU A 411 1.32 -2.90 24.18
CA GLU A 411 1.62 -1.95 25.28
C GLU A 411 2.86 -2.35 26.11
N LYS A 412 3.43 -3.54 25.93
CA LYS A 412 4.72 -3.92 26.53
C LYS A 412 5.94 -3.79 25.60
N SER A 413 5.74 -3.44 24.33
CA SER A 413 6.83 -3.19 23.37
C SER A 413 6.79 -1.79 22.75
N ALA A 414 5.80 -0.96 23.08
CA ALA A 414 5.72 0.46 22.72
C ALA A 414 6.77 1.32 23.44
N SER A 415 8.04 1.06 23.14
CA SER A 415 9.14 2.04 23.24
C SER A 415 9.94 2.16 21.95
N ALA A 416 9.55 1.45 20.89
CA ALA A 416 10.14 1.62 19.57
C ALA A 416 9.33 2.64 18.77
N ALA A 417 9.87 3.85 18.66
CA ALA A 417 9.47 4.82 17.64
C ALA A 417 9.54 4.17 16.24
N PRO A 418 8.74 4.65 15.25
CA PRO A 418 8.87 4.17 13.87
C PRO A 418 10.33 4.28 13.40
N PRO A 419 10.80 3.39 12.51
CA PRO A 419 12.15 3.51 11.97
C PRO A 419 12.27 4.88 11.27
N GLU A 420 13.02 5.79 11.90
CA GLU A 420 13.34 7.07 11.29
C GLU A 420 14.08 6.86 9.97
N PRO A 421 13.93 7.79 9.00
CA PRO A 421 14.63 7.71 7.73
C PRO A 421 16.13 7.57 7.96
N TRP A 422 16.73 6.76 7.09
CA TRP A 422 18.12 6.37 7.12
C TRP A 422 19.01 7.62 7.10
N VAL A 423 20.03 7.62 7.97
CA VAL A 423 20.92 8.74 8.35
C VAL A 423 20.34 9.62 9.47
N ALA A 424 20.90 9.51 10.68
CA ALA A 424 20.60 10.41 11.79
C ALA A 424 21.03 11.85 11.44
N TRP A 425 20.08 12.63 10.92
CA TRP A 425 20.24 14.02 10.50
C TRP A 425 20.99 14.92 11.50
N PRO A 426 20.73 14.82 12.83
CA PRO A 426 21.47 15.63 13.81
C PRO A 426 22.98 15.32 13.86
N ALA A 427 23.38 14.08 13.52
CA ALA A 427 24.78 13.68 13.54
C ALA A 427 25.57 14.17 12.31
N LEU A 428 24.90 14.28 11.16
CA LEU A 428 25.48 14.84 9.93
C LEU A 428 25.61 16.37 10.05
N GLU A 429 24.59 17.03 10.60
CA GLU A 429 24.59 18.47 10.85
C GLU A 429 25.65 18.87 11.89
N GLN A 430 25.82 18.07 12.95
CA GLN A 430 26.90 18.25 13.93
C GLN A 430 28.30 18.08 13.29
N LEU A 431 28.48 17.08 12.42
CA LEU A 431 29.73 16.84 11.70
C LEU A 431 30.10 18.04 10.79
N MET A 432 29.12 18.58 10.05
CA MET A 432 29.30 19.74 9.19
C MET A 432 29.61 21.01 10.01
N ASN A 433 28.94 21.20 11.14
CA ASN A 433 29.17 22.32 12.04
C ASN A 433 30.57 22.28 12.70
N ASP A 434 31.03 21.10 13.08
CA ASP A 434 32.35 20.94 13.70
C ASP A 434 33.48 21.04 12.67
N PHE A 435 33.24 20.63 11.42
CA PHE A 435 34.14 20.85 10.28
C PHE A 435 34.26 22.34 9.91
N ALA A 436 33.14 23.08 9.89
CA ALA A 436 33.15 24.53 9.64
C ALA A 436 33.87 25.31 10.75
N LYS A 437 33.83 24.81 12.00
CA LYS A 437 34.58 25.38 13.13
C LYS A 437 36.07 25.05 13.08
N SER A 438 36.45 23.82 12.71
CA SER A 438 37.86 23.39 12.70
C SER A 438 38.67 24.01 11.56
N THR A 439 38.02 24.33 10.44
CA THR A 439 38.64 24.94 9.25
C THR A 439 38.66 26.48 9.28
N GLY A 440 38.10 27.10 10.33
CA GLY A 440 38.06 28.56 10.48
C GLY A 440 37.00 29.28 9.62
N LEU A 441 36.16 28.55 8.88
CA LEU A 441 35.08 29.11 8.05
C LEU A 441 33.96 29.77 8.86
N GLY A 442 33.82 29.44 10.16
CA GLY A 442 32.80 29.98 11.06
C GLY A 442 33.11 31.33 11.74
N GLN A 443 34.23 32.01 11.44
CA GLN A 443 34.56 33.31 12.04
C GLN A 443 34.81 34.42 11.01
N GLN A 444 33.84 34.71 10.15
CA GLN A 444 33.62 36.07 9.65
C GLN A 444 32.12 36.34 9.59
N GLY A 445 31.69 37.41 10.26
CA GLY A 445 30.28 37.75 10.38
C GLY A 445 29.61 38.02 9.03
N LYS A 446 28.33 37.61 8.92
CA LYS A 446 27.36 38.01 7.89
C LYS A 446 27.98 38.34 6.51
N GLY A 447 28.51 37.33 5.83
CA GLY A 447 28.99 37.40 4.45
C GLY A 447 28.84 36.02 3.80
N SER A 448 28.41 35.97 2.55
CA SER A 448 28.03 34.77 1.80
C SER A 448 29.15 33.74 1.65
N LEU A 449 28.78 32.46 1.72
CA LEU A 449 29.57 31.23 1.48
C LEU A 449 29.94 31.04 -0.01
N ASP A 450 30.42 32.09 -0.68
CA ASP A 450 30.48 32.14 -2.16
C ASP A 450 31.89 32.32 -2.76
N GLN A 451 32.98 32.21 -1.97
CA GLN A 451 34.33 32.50 -2.50
C GLN A 451 35.47 31.63 -1.92
N SER A 452 35.41 30.30 -2.08
CA SER A 452 36.63 29.49 -1.99
C SER A 452 36.59 28.30 -2.95
N ASP A 453 37.44 28.33 -3.99
CA ASP A 453 37.63 27.27 -4.99
C ASP A 453 38.37 26.02 -4.46
N ASN A 454 38.39 25.79 -3.15
CA ASN A 454 39.07 24.65 -2.57
C ASN A 454 38.14 23.43 -2.47
N PRO A 455 38.47 22.29 -3.12
CA PRO A 455 37.66 21.08 -3.05
C PRO A 455 37.72 20.46 -1.64
N VAL A 456 36.55 20.10 -1.11
CA VAL A 456 36.40 19.35 0.15
C VAL A 456 36.31 17.87 -0.20
N PHE A 457 37.13 17.03 0.41
CA PHE A 457 37.18 15.60 0.12
C PHE A 457 36.38 14.82 1.16
N LEU A 458 35.33 14.11 0.71
CA LEU A 458 34.56 13.16 1.53
C LEU A 458 35.11 11.75 1.30
N CYS A 459 35.68 11.16 2.34
CA CYS A 459 36.21 9.80 2.29
C CYS A 459 35.29 8.87 3.09
N VAL A 460 34.65 7.93 2.40
CA VAL A 460 33.76 6.91 2.99
C VAL A 460 34.51 5.58 3.02
N ASN A 461 34.77 5.08 4.23
CA ASN A 461 35.47 3.81 4.43
C ASN A 461 34.47 2.73 4.86
N TYR A 462 34.49 1.59 4.15
CA TYR A 462 33.75 0.40 4.54
C TYR A 462 34.72 -0.63 5.13
N GLY A 463 34.56 -0.93 6.43
CA GLY A 463 35.34 -1.95 7.11
C GLY A 463 34.52 -3.22 7.36
N ARG A 464 35.03 -4.38 6.94
CA ARG A 464 34.63 -5.68 7.52
C ARG A 464 35.41 -5.89 8.81
N PHE A 465 34.72 -6.23 9.89
CA PHE A 465 35.35 -6.62 11.14
C PHE A 465 34.87 -8.01 11.53
N ASP A 466 35.80 -8.97 11.55
CA ASP A 466 35.60 -10.22 12.28
C ASP A 466 36.06 -9.99 13.72
N ALA A 467 35.13 -10.07 14.66
CA ALA A 467 35.48 -10.12 16.07
C ALA A 467 35.89 -11.57 16.40
N GLU A 468 37.17 -11.80 16.70
CA GLU A 468 37.62 -13.06 17.29
C GLU A 468 37.05 -13.17 18.71
N ASP A 469 35.87 -13.79 18.86
CA ASP A 469 35.61 -14.63 20.01
C ASP A 469 34.67 -15.79 19.65
N SER A 470 35.03 -16.94 20.17
CA SER A 470 34.41 -18.23 19.88
C SER A 470 32.99 -18.32 20.42
N SER A 471 32.08 -18.84 19.59
CA SER A 471 30.65 -19.08 19.79
C SER A 471 29.74 -17.88 19.51
N HIS A 472 28.91 -18.03 18.46
CA HIS A 472 27.92 -17.10 17.88
C HIS A 472 28.45 -16.28 16.70
N HIS A 473 28.04 -16.67 15.49
CA HIS A 473 28.32 -15.95 14.25
C HIS A 473 27.36 -14.75 14.13
N ASP A 474 27.74 -13.61 14.68
CA ASP A 474 27.14 -12.31 14.34
C ASP A 474 28.11 -11.51 13.48
N ARG A 475 27.66 -11.14 12.26
CA ARG A 475 28.44 -10.32 11.31
C ARG A 475 28.01 -8.85 11.43
N VAL A 476 28.94 -7.95 11.71
CA VAL A 476 28.68 -6.51 11.79
C VAL A 476 29.43 -5.78 10.67
N SER A 477 28.72 -4.97 9.89
CA SER A 477 29.31 -4.04 8.91
C SER A 477 29.24 -2.61 9.47
N GLN A 478 30.37 -1.89 9.51
CA GLN A 478 30.42 -0.48 9.92
C GLN A 478 30.80 0.43 8.76
N VAL A 479 30.20 1.62 8.71
CA VAL A 479 30.50 2.68 7.72
C VAL A 479 31.08 3.87 8.46
N GLY A 480 32.28 4.31 8.08
CA GLY A 480 32.92 5.52 8.61
C GLY A 480 32.98 6.63 7.57
N ILE A 481 32.67 7.87 7.96
CA ILE A 481 32.73 9.05 7.09
C ILE A 481 33.79 10.01 7.65
N SER A 482 34.67 10.51 6.78
CA SER A 482 35.71 11.49 7.14
C SER A 482 35.79 12.62 6.10
N LEU A 483 36.09 13.84 6.55
CA LEU A 483 36.22 15.04 5.71
C LEU A 483 37.67 15.56 5.77
N SER A 484 38.24 15.96 4.64
CA SER A 484 39.59 16.55 4.53
C SER A 484 39.61 17.71 3.54
N ASN A 485 40.42 18.75 3.79
CA ASN A 485 40.46 19.99 2.99
C ASN A 485 41.76 20.24 2.21
N ASP A 486 42.75 19.34 2.22
CA ASP A 486 43.92 19.49 1.35
C ASP A 486 44.71 18.19 1.15
N LEU A 487 45.37 18.04 -0.01
CA LEU A 487 46.17 16.86 -0.38
C LEU A 487 47.64 17.22 -0.69
N SER A 488 48.20 18.23 -0.04
CA SER A 488 49.64 18.51 -0.16
C SER A 488 50.49 17.55 0.70
N PRO A 489 51.68 17.09 0.24
CA PRO A 489 52.45 16.06 0.95
C PRO A 489 53.14 16.52 2.25
N ASP A 490 53.12 17.82 2.57
CA ASP A 490 54.14 18.39 3.48
C ASP A 490 53.60 19.22 4.65
N GLN A 491 52.30 19.13 4.97
CA GLN A 491 51.75 19.74 6.19
C GLN A 491 50.99 18.75 7.05
N SER A 492 51.24 18.81 8.36
CA SER A 492 50.62 18.00 9.41
C SER A 492 49.10 18.01 9.28
N GLN A 493 48.53 16.83 9.01
CA GLN A 493 47.10 16.65 8.75
C GLN A 493 46.24 17.05 9.95
N GLN A 494 45.31 17.99 9.79
CA GLN A 494 44.12 18.06 10.65
C GLN A 494 43.02 17.19 10.02
N VAL A 495 43.04 15.90 10.33
CA VAL A 495 41.90 15.02 10.04
C VAL A 495 40.89 15.19 11.17
N VAL A 496 39.73 15.76 10.89
CA VAL A 496 38.58 15.65 11.80
C VAL A 496 37.88 14.34 11.47
N SER A 497 38.23 13.28 12.20
CA SER A 497 37.54 11.99 12.12
C SER A 497 36.51 11.88 13.24
N HIS A 498 35.24 11.74 12.88
CA HIS A 498 34.23 11.24 13.81
C HIS A 498 33.89 9.81 13.44
N GLN A 499 34.01 8.91 14.43
CA GLN A 499 33.53 7.56 14.30
C GLN A 499 32.00 7.60 14.45
N LEU A 500 31.29 7.74 13.33
CA LEU A 500 29.85 7.48 13.30
C LEU A 500 29.66 5.97 13.50
N GLY A 501 29.37 5.58 14.74
CA GLY A 501 29.02 4.21 15.07
C GLY A 501 27.65 3.85 14.47
N LEU A 502 27.61 3.55 13.17
CA LEU A 502 26.49 2.83 12.57
C LEU A 502 26.63 1.36 12.95
N SER A 503 26.15 1.01 14.13
CA SER A 503 25.92 -0.39 14.50
C SER A 503 24.55 -0.81 13.95
N ALA A 504 24.52 -1.64 12.90
CA ALA A 504 23.37 -2.49 12.67
C ALA A 504 23.29 -3.49 13.83
N ARG A 505 22.40 -3.25 14.80
CA ARG A 505 22.13 -4.18 15.89
C ARG A 505 21.01 -5.13 15.46
N ILE A 506 21.34 -6.40 15.24
CA ILE A 506 20.45 -7.48 15.67
C ILE A 506 20.66 -7.56 17.19
N VAL A 507 19.59 -7.44 17.97
CA VAL A 507 19.66 -7.32 19.43
C VAL A 507 20.12 -8.64 20.05
N THR A 508 21.29 -8.65 20.71
CA THR A 508 21.42 -9.23 22.06
C THR A 508 22.39 -8.40 22.92
N ASN A 509 22.18 -8.44 24.24
CA ASN A 509 22.79 -7.59 25.28
C ASN A 509 24.32 -7.72 25.38
N SER A 510 25.06 -6.61 25.35
CA SER A 510 26.10 -6.27 26.35
C SER A 510 26.84 -4.96 26.01
N SER A 511 27.45 -4.36 27.04
CA SER A 511 28.07 -3.04 27.10
C SER A 511 29.60 -3.10 27.01
N ARG A 512 30.23 -2.28 26.15
CA ARG A 512 31.58 -1.66 26.32
C ARG A 512 31.93 -0.75 25.14
N LYS A 513 32.57 0.40 25.41
CA LYS A 513 33.13 1.36 24.43
C LYS A 513 34.66 1.22 24.40
N ASN A 514 35.27 1.17 23.21
CA ASN A 514 36.69 1.45 22.97
C ASN A 514 36.84 2.21 21.63
N ALA A 515 37.71 3.21 21.60
CA ALA A 515 38.00 4.06 20.42
C ALA A 515 39.18 3.51 19.60
N CYS A 516 39.14 3.61 18.27
CA CYS A 516 40.24 3.21 17.38
C CYS A 516 40.44 4.21 16.22
N MET A 517 41.69 4.56 15.91
CA MET A 517 42.07 5.46 14.80
C MET A 517 42.36 4.68 13.51
N THR A 518 41.84 5.12 12.37
CA THR A 518 42.09 4.53 11.04
C THR A 518 43.07 5.37 10.21
N ARG A 519 44.05 4.73 9.53
CA ARG A 519 44.97 5.34 8.56
C ARG A 519 44.58 4.94 7.13
N CYS A 520 44.56 5.90 6.21
CA CYS A 520 44.38 5.67 4.77
C CYS A 520 45.73 5.26 4.14
N ASP A 521 45.74 4.25 3.25
CA ASP A 521 46.97 3.73 2.65
C ASP A 521 47.43 4.57 1.44
N LYS A 522 48.74 4.55 1.16
CA LYS A 522 49.35 5.37 0.09
C LYS A 522 49.01 4.88 -1.32
N LYS A 523 48.57 3.63 -1.49
CA LYS A 523 48.29 3.02 -2.79
C LYS A 523 46.95 3.53 -3.35
N THR A 524 45.94 3.59 -2.48
CA THR A 524 44.59 4.11 -2.78
C THR A 524 44.64 5.59 -3.21
N LEU A 525 45.54 6.37 -2.60
CA LEU A 525 45.80 7.77 -2.94
C LEU A 525 46.46 7.95 -4.32
N GLN A 526 47.34 7.03 -4.73
CA GLN A 526 48.02 7.11 -6.02
C GLN A 526 47.09 6.71 -7.17
N GLU A 527 46.30 5.64 -7.00
CA GLU A 527 45.30 5.19 -7.99
C GLU A 527 44.25 6.28 -8.27
N SER A 528 43.92 7.09 -7.25
CA SER A 528 43.02 8.25 -7.39
C SER A 528 43.66 9.41 -8.18
N ARG A 529 44.97 9.61 -8.13
CA ARG A 529 45.66 10.65 -8.92
C ARG A 529 45.71 10.30 -10.40
N ASP A 530 45.97 9.03 -10.69
CA ASP A 530 46.13 8.53 -12.05
C ASP A 530 44.80 8.54 -12.82
N ALA A 531 43.67 8.32 -12.14
CA ALA A 531 42.32 8.34 -12.73
C ALA A 531 41.88 9.73 -13.25
N PHE A 532 42.52 10.82 -12.83
CA PHE A 532 42.11 12.19 -13.14
C PHE A 532 43.16 13.04 -13.87
N GLY A 533 44.22 12.41 -14.41
CA GLY A 533 45.13 13.04 -15.37
C GLY A 533 45.96 14.22 -14.82
N LEU A 534 46.27 14.22 -13.53
CA LEU A 534 47.15 15.21 -12.91
C LEU A 534 48.62 14.85 -13.18
N ASP A 535 49.37 15.80 -13.71
CA ASP A 535 50.65 15.61 -14.40
C ASP A 535 51.73 14.84 -13.61
N SER A 536 52.53 14.06 -14.34
CA SER A 536 53.52 13.11 -13.82
C SER A 536 54.78 13.77 -13.24
N GLY A 537 54.97 13.69 -11.92
CA GLY A 537 56.23 13.95 -11.21
C GLY A 537 56.98 12.64 -10.85
N PRO A 538 58.28 12.68 -10.52
CA PRO A 538 59.19 11.56 -10.76
C PRO A 538 58.93 10.34 -9.86
N SER A 539 59.16 9.17 -10.45
CA SER A 539 59.04 7.83 -9.89
C SER A 539 59.69 7.67 -8.51
N VAL A 540 58.94 7.17 -7.54
CA VAL A 540 59.46 6.72 -6.24
C VAL A 540 59.69 5.21 -6.30
N SER A 541 60.95 4.82 -6.08
CA SER A 541 61.46 3.45 -6.08
C SER A 541 60.91 2.58 -4.94
N GLN A 542 60.80 1.27 -5.22
CA GLN A 542 60.42 0.18 -4.31
C GLN A 542 61.08 0.26 -2.92
N VAL A 543 60.27 0.08 -1.87
CA VAL A 543 60.72 -0.47 -0.58
C VAL A 543 59.65 -1.42 -0.02
N GLY A 544 59.97 -2.71 -0.01
CA GLY A 544 59.77 -3.60 1.15
C GLY A 544 58.38 -4.12 1.51
N SER A 545 58.21 -5.45 1.36
CA SER A 545 57.26 -6.37 2.02
C SER A 545 55.76 -6.29 1.68
N GLN A 546 55.29 -7.31 0.94
CA GLN A 546 53.88 -7.70 0.85
C GLN A 546 53.32 -8.17 2.21
N PRO A 547 52.03 -7.93 2.49
CA PRO A 547 51.18 -8.92 3.13
C PRO A 547 50.26 -9.59 2.11
N SER A 548 49.98 -10.86 2.39
CA SER A 548 49.13 -11.79 1.65
C SER A 548 47.70 -11.28 1.42
N ALA A 549 47.18 -11.57 0.22
CA ALA A 549 45.79 -11.36 -0.14
C ALA A 549 44.88 -12.37 0.57
N GLU A 550 43.92 -11.86 1.34
CA GLU A 550 42.55 -12.37 1.49
C GLU A 550 41.77 -11.30 2.29
N ASP A 551 40.69 -10.78 1.68
CA ASP A 551 39.76 -9.73 2.14
C ASP A 551 40.34 -8.35 2.55
N GLY A 552 40.53 -7.45 1.57
CA GLY A 552 40.83 -6.03 1.79
C GLY A 552 39.59 -5.18 2.10
N PRO A 553 39.70 -4.07 2.86
CA PRO A 553 38.60 -3.14 3.10
C PRO A 553 38.22 -2.43 1.79
N PHE A 554 36.94 -2.39 1.47
CA PHE A 554 36.43 -1.58 0.36
C PHE A 554 36.48 -0.11 0.80
N SER A 555 37.42 0.66 0.28
CA SER A 555 37.40 2.13 0.40
C SER A 555 37.01 2.71 -0.95
N SER A 556 35.95 3.53 -0.98
CA SER A 556 35.53 4.25 -2.18
C SER A 556 35.71 5.73 -1.93
N LEU A 557 36.66 6.37 -2.62
CA LEU A 557 36.81 7.82 -2.62
C LEU A 557 35.85 8.44 -3.64
N GLY A 558 35.26 9.58 -3.30
CA GLY A 558 34.77 10.51 -4.31
C GLY A 558 34.81 11.95 -3.82
N VAL A 559 34.69 12.86 -4.76
CA VAL A 559 34.88 14.29 -4.54
C VAL A 559 33.51 14.95 -4.65
N LEU A 560 33.11 15.68 -3.63
CA LEU A 560 31.91 16.52 -3.63
C LEU A 560 32.37 17.97 -3.51
N THR A 561 31.79 18.88 -4.28
CA THR A 561 32.07 20.30 -4.12
C THR A 561 31.40 20.84 -2.85
N LEU A 562 31.82 22.03 -2.41
CA LEU A 562 31.20 22.73 -1.29
C LEU A 562 29.71 23.01 -1.54
N ASP A 563 29.30 23.18 -2.80
CA ASP A 563 27.90 23.37 -3.17
C ASP A 563 27.13 22.04 -3.25
N ASP A 564 27.78 20.94 -3.62
CA ASP A 564 27.19 19.60 -3.50
C ASP A 564 26.93 19.23 -2.04
N LEU A 565 27.80 19.66 -1.12
CA LEU A 565 27.62 19.45 0.32
C LEU A 565 26.48 20.29 0.92
N LYS A 566 26.07 21.38 0.25
CA LYS A 566 24.88 22.17 0.61
C LYS A 566 23.60 21.55 0.06
N ASN A 567 23.68 20.57 -0.85
CA ASN A 567 22.54 19.94 -1.50
C ASN A 567 22.37 18.48 -1.06
N LEU A 568 21.36 18.26 -0.23
CA LEU A 568 20.93 16.98 0.34
C LEU A 568 20.76 15.86 -0.70
N ASP A 569 20.18 16.17 -1.85
CA ASP A 569 19.92 15.19 -2.92
C ASP A 569 21.22 14.74 -3.60
N SER A 570 22.21 15.61 -3.70
CA SER A 570 23.51 15.29 -4.29
C SER A 570 24.29 14.30 -3.41
N ILE A 571 24.24 14.49 -2.08
CA ILE A 571 24.89 13.59 -1.11
C ILE A 571 24.20 12.22 -1.11
N ALA A 572 22.87 12.18 -1.09
CA ALA A 572 22.09 10.94 -1.09
C ALA A 572 22.33 10.13 -2.38
N LYS A 573 22.32 10.80 -3.54
CA LYS A 573 22.66 10.18 -4.85
C LYS A 573 24.06 9.57 -4.84
N PHE A 574 25.05 10.33 -4.38
CA PHE A 574 26.45 9.89 -4.36
C PHE A 574 26.67 8.64 -3.48
N VAL A 575 26.05 8.58 -2.29
CA VAL A 575 26.16 7.44 -1.37
C VAL A 575 25.50 6.18 -1.94
N VAL A 576 24.37 6.32 -2.63
CA VAL A 576 23.66 5.20 -3.27
C VAL A 576 24.46 4.66 -4.46
N GLU A 577 24.98 5.54 -5.31
CA GLU A 577 25.70 5.19 -6.55
C GLU A 577 27.02 4.46 -6.28
N LYS A 578 27.72 4.79 -5.18
CA LYS A 578 28.94 4.09 -4.77
C LYS A 578 28.66 2.76 -4.07
N ARG A 579 27.49 2.58 -3.44
CA ARG A 579 27.09 1.31 -2.81
C ARG A 579 26.69 0.24 -3.83
N THR A 580 26.27 0.63 -5.03
CA THR A 580 25.88 -0.27 -6.13
C THR A 580 27.01 -0.61 -7.09
N ASN A 581 28.29 -0.35 -6.73
CA ASN A 581 29.46 -0.64 -7.57
C ASN A 581 29.36 -0.07 -9.00
N GLY A 582 28.79 1.14 -9.16
CA GLY A 582 28.79 1.85 -10.44
C GLY A 582 27.74 1.41 -11.45
N GLU A 583 26.71 0.64 -11.05
CA GLU A 583 25.49 0.52 -11.85
C GLU A 583 24.63 1.77 -11.65
N ALA A 584 24.53 2.59 -12.70
CA ALA A 584 23.83 3.87 -12.69
C ALA A 584 22.33 3.68 -12.44
N VAL A 585 21.82 4.29 -11.37
CA VAL A 585 20.38 4.41 -11.10
C VAL A 585 19.88 5.68 -11.79
N SER A 586 18.85 5.57 -12.64
CA SER A 586 18.30 6.71 -13.38
C SER A 586 17.70 7.78 -12.42
N PRO A 587 17.97 9.07 -12.63
CA PRO A 587 17.75 10.13 -11.63
C PRO A 587 16.31 10.65 -11.46
N GLU A 588 15.28 9.94 -11.92
CA GLU A 588 13.89 10.45 -11.95
C GLU A 588 13.06 10.16 -10.67
N GLY A 589 13.67 9.65 -9.60
CA GLY A 589 12.94 9.19 -8.40
C GLY A 589 13.24 9.92 -7.09
N ILE A 590 13.96 11.04 -7.09
CA ILE A 590 14.33 11.75 -5.85
C ILE A 590 13.53 13.05 -5.77
N VAL A 591 12.50 13.03 -4.94
CA VAL A 591 11.73 14.22 -4.54
C VAL A 591 12.15 14.54 -3.11
N ALA A 592 12.93 15.61 -2.92
CA ALA A 592 13.16 16.21 -1.61
C ALA A 592 11.81 16.74 -1.07
N GLN A 593 11.42 16.30 0.13
CA GLN A 593 10.35 16.94 0.90
C GLN A 593 10.98 17.99 1.84
N ASP A 594 10.43 19.21 1.82
CA ASP A 594 10.79 20.35 2.68
C ASP A 594 10.61 20.06 4.19
#